data_AF-A0A660M9A1-F1
#
_entry.id   AF-A0A660M9A1-F1
#
_cell.length_a   1.000
_cell.length_b   1.000
_cell.length_c   1.000
_cell.angle_alpha   90.00
_cell.angle_beta   90.00
_cell.angle_gamma   90.00
#
_symmetry.space_group_name_H-M   'P 1'
#
loop_
_entity.id
_entity.type
_entity.pdbx_description
1 polymer ?
#
loop_
_entity_poly.entity_id
_entity_poly.type
_entity_poly.pdbx_seq_one_letter_code
_entity_poly.pdbx_strand_id
1 'polypeptide(L)'
;MNITLHAGITTATITTNGAYITSLADEHGDVFYPLQTLTTPDSERKTRGGCHVCLPNFGPGGASGLAQHGFGRTSQWQVVEHTSDRVELMLQGSDAYAGLESRLVYTVAE
;
A
#
# COMPACT_ATOMS: atom_id res chain seq x y z
N MET A 1 -6.88 4.90 7.34
CA MET A 1 -7.79 5.79 6.58
C MET A 1 -7.71 5.37 5.12
N ASN A 2 -8.85 5.31 4.42
CA ASN A 2 -8.88 5.08 2.98
C ASN A 2 -9.01 6.42 2.25
N ILE A 3 -8.34 6.51 1.11
CA ILE A 3 -8.23 7.69 0.25
C ILE A 3 -8.63 7.22 -1.13
N THR A 4 -9.65 7.83 -1.71
CA THR A 4 -10.12 7.46 -3.05
C THR A 4 -9.71 8.54 -4.03
N LEU A 5 -8.99 8.14 -5.07
CA LEU A 5 -8.55 8.97 -6.17
C LEU A 5 -9.37 8.67 -7.41
N HIS A 6 -9.61 9.67 -8.23
CA HIS A 6 -10.43 9.60 -9.43
C HIS A 6 -9.77 10.34 -10.60
N ALA A 7 -9.81 9.74 -11.78
CA ALA A 7 -9.62 10.41 -13.06
C ALA A 7 -10.60 9.80 -14.06
N GLY A 8 -11.57 10.60 -14.53
CA GLY A 8 -12.72 10.17 -15.33
C GLY A 8 -13.41 8.92 -14.81
N ILE A 9 -13.30 7.80 -15.55
CA ILE A 9 -13.91 6.51 -15.19
C ILE A 9 -13.03 5.65 -14.27
N THR A 10 -11.74 6.01 -14.11
CA THR A 10 -10.80 5.25 -13.30
C THR A 10 -10.84 5.72 -11.84
N THR A 11 -10.94 4.76 -10.93
CA THR A 11 -10.91 5.00 -9.48
C THR A 11 -9.89 4.10 -8.79
N ALA A 12 -9.07 4.68 -7.91
CA ALA A 12 -8.15 3.95 -7.06
C ALA A 12 -8.45 4.21 -5.58
N THR A 13 -8.42 3.19 -4.74
CA THR A 13 -8.47 3.38 -3.28
C THR A 13 -7.11 3.02 -2.67
N ILE A 14 -6.55 3.95 -1.91
CA ILE A 14 -5.28 3.81 -1.20
C ILE A 14 -5.57 3.86 0.30
N THR A 15 -4.99 2.95 1.10
CA THR A 15 -5.06 3.04 2.57
C THR A 15 -3.76 3.55 3.14
N THR A 16 -3.85 4.42 4.14
CA THR A 16 -2.70 4.87 4.93
C THR A 16 -2.05 3.74 5.73
N ASN A 17 -2.78 2.65 6.00
CA ASN A 17 -2.19 1.48 6.65
C ASN A 17 -1.40 0.67 5.63
N GLY A 18 -0.09 0.85 5.62
CA GLY A 18 0.82 0.21 4.68
C GLY A 18 1.00 0.91 3.33
N ALA A 19 0.31 2.03 3.10
CA ALA A 19 0.24 2.71 1.80
C ALA A 19 -0.19 1.75 0.66
N TYR A 20 -1.18 0.90 0.89
CA TYR A 20 -1.63 -0.08 -0.11
C TYR A 20 -2.55 0.60 -1.10
N ILE A 21 -2.43 0.29 -2.39
CA ILE A 21 -3.58 0.35 -3.28
C ILE A 21 -4.46 -0.84 -2.94
N THR A 22 -5.64 -0.59 -2.37
CA THR A 22 -6.61 -1.64 -2.02
C THR A 22 -7.53 -2.00 -3.16
N SER A 23 -7.79 -1.06 -4.07
CA SER A 23 -8.54 -1.30 -5.30
C SER A 23 -8.06 -0.35 -6.40
N LEU A 24 -8.11 -0.81 -7.64
CA LEU A 24 -7.97 0.00 -8.84
C LEU A 24 -8.95 -0.58 -9.85
N ALA A 25 -9.89 0.24 -10.32
CA ALA A 25 -10.98 -0.20 -11.19
C ALA A 25 -11.37 0.91 -12.17
N ASP A 26 -11.98 0.50 -13.28
CA ASP A 26 -12.63 1.36 -14.28
C ASP A 26 -14.05 0.85 -14.58
N GLU A 27 -14.68 1.36 -15.65
CA GLU A 27 -16.03 0.93 -16.05
C GLU A 27 -16.14 -0.54 -16.49
N HIS A 28 -14.99 -1.17 -16.81
CA HIS A 28 -14.89 -2.58 -17.19
C HIS A 28 -14.61 -3.50 -15.99
N GLY A 29 -14.35 -2.93 -14.82
CA GLY A 29 -14.22 -3.64 -13.54
C GLY A 29 -12.83 -3.48 -12.92
N ASP A 30 -12.41 -4.49 -12.16
CA ASP A 30 -11.17 -4.46 -11.39
C ASP A 30 -9.94 -4.59 -12.30
N VAL A 31 -9.07 -3.58 -12.31
CA VAL A 31 -7.75 -3.62 -12.96
C VAL A 31 -6.76 -4.40 -12.08
N PHE A 32 -6.80 -4.16 -10.76
CA PHE A 32 -6.09 -4.97 -9.78
C PHE A 32 -7.06 -5.91 -9.09
N TYR A 33 -6.64 -7.16 -8.85
CA TYR A 33 -7.35 -8.03 -7.91
C TYR A 33 -7.47 -7.31 -6.55
N PRO A 34 -8.67 -6.96 -6.07
CA PRO A 34 -8.81 -6.09 -4.90
C PRO A 34 -8.25 -6.72 -3.63
N LEU A 35 -7.90 -5.88 -2.65
CA LEU A 35 -7.46 -6.34 -1.35
C LEU A 35 -8.60 -7.05 -0.63
N GLN A 36 -8.42 -8.34 -0.37
CA GLN A 36 -9.39 -9.19 0.31
C GLN A 36 -8.72 -9.97 1.44
N THR A 37 -9.52 -10.40 2.41
CA THR A 37 -9.10 -11.39 3.41
C THR A 37 -9.70 -12.72 3.04
N LEU A 38 -8.84 -13.67 2.68
CA LEU A 38 -9.23 -15.03 2.33
C LEU A 38 -8.96 -15.96 3.51
N THR A 39 -9.80 -16.98 3.66
CA THR A 39 -9.57 -18.06 4.63
C THR A 39 -8.96 -19.25 3.90
N THR A 40 -7.81 -19.72 4.38
CA THR A 40 -7.16 -20.91 3.83
C THR A 40 -7.81 -22.19 4.38
N PRO A 41 -7.55 -23.37 3.78
CA PRO A 41 -8.16 -24.64 4.21
C PRO A 41 -7.87 -25.01 5.68
N ASP A 42 -6.77 -24.52 6.24
CA ASP A 42 -6.36 -24.64 7.64
C ASP A 42 -6.98 -23.57 8.56
N SER A 43 -7.97 -22.81 8.07
CA SER A 43 -8.65 -21.71 8.77
C SER A 43 -7.80 -20.47 9.06
N GLU A 44 -6.60 -20.33 8.48
CA GLU A 44 -5.85 -19.08 8.61
C GLU A 44 -6.45 -17.96 7.75
N ARG A 45 -6.47 -16.73 8.28
CA ARG A 45 -6.89 -15.54 7.53
C ARG A 45 -5.68 -14.89 6.87
N LYS A 46 -5.72 -14.75 5.54
CA LYS A 46 -4.63 -14.17 4.76
C LYS A 46 -5.13 -13.02 3.91
N THR A 47 -4.47 -11.88 4.04
CA THR A 47 -4.68 -10.72 3.16
C THR A 47 -4.06 -10.97 1.79
N ARG A 48 -4.81 -10.78 0.71
CA ARG A 48 -4.42 -11.02 -0.69
C ARG A 48 -4.98 -9.92 -1.59
N GLY A 49 -4.32 -9.70 -2.73
CA GLY A 49 -4.70 -8.63 -3.66
C GLY A 49 -4.19 -7.25 -3.26
N GLY A 50 -4.63 -6.25 -4.01
CA GLY A 50 -4.10 -4.90 -3.98
C GLY A 50 -2.64 -4.83 -4.46
N CYS A 51 -1.99 -3.71 -4.15
CA CYS A 51 -0.58 -3.49 -4.40
C CYS A 51 0.05 -2.85 -3.17
N HIS A 52 0.99 -3.55 -2.53
CA HIS A 52 1.69 -3.07 -1.35
C HIS A 52 3.16 -2.75 -1.64
N VAL A 53 3.75 -1.83 -0.88
CA VAL A 53 5.18 -1.56 -0.93
C VAL A 53 5.99 -2.64 -0.20
N CYS A 54 7.17 -2.99 -0.71
CA CYS A 54 8.18 -3.76 0.04
C CYS A 54 9.27 -2.79 0.47
N LEU A 55 9.39 -2.49 1.77
CA LEU A 55 10.29 -1.47 2.29
C LEU A 55 10.73 -1.81 3.71
N PRO A 56 12.03 -1.75 4.02
CA PRO A 56 13.16 -1.38 3.15
C PRO A 56 13.69 -2.56 2.33
N ASN A 57 13.21 -3.78 2.60
CA ASN A 57 13.70 -5.01 1.99
C ASN A 57 12.62 -5.72 1.18
N PHE A 58 13.07 -6.48 0.19
CA PHE A 58 12.27 -7.46 -0.52
C PHE A 58 12.52 -8.87 0.03
N GLY A 59 11.51 -9.74 -0.02
CA GLY A 59 11.66 -11.13 0.39
C GLY A 59 11.72 -11.34 1.92
N PRO A 60 12.32 -12.43 2.41
CA PRO A 60 12.15 -12.94 3.78
C PRO A 60 12.90 -12.17 4.90
N GLY A 61 13.44 -10.99 4.64
CA GLY A 61 14.16 -10.19 5.64
C GLY A 61 15.67 -10.40 5.64
N GLY A 62 16.13 -11.65 5.57
CA GLY A 62 17.55 -11.99 5.45
C GLY A 62 18.42 -11.27 6.49
N ALA A 63 19.51 -10.65 6.04
CA ALA A 63 20.47 -9.95 6.91
C ALA A 63 19.92 -8.69 7.60
N SER A 64 18.75 -8.18 7.19
CA SER A 64 18.13 -7.02 7.86
C SER A 64 17.48 -7.36 9.21
N GLY A 65 17.19 -8.64 9.46
CA GLY A 65 16.43 -9.09 10.64
C GLY A 65 14.95 -8.67 10.64
N LEU A 66 14.49 -7.95 9.61
CA LEU A 66 13.10 -7.51 9.49
C LEU A 66 12.18 -8.63 9.03
N ALA A 67 10.87 -8.42 9.21
CA ALA A 67 9.85 -9.30 8.65
C ALA A 67 9.91 -9.36 7.11
N GLN A 68 9.18 -10.33 6.55
CA GLN A 68 9.05 -10.47 5.11
C GLN A 68 8.51 -9.18 4.49
N HIS A 69 9.22 -8.66 3.48
CA HIS A 69 8.96 -7.39 2.79
C HIS A 69 9.09 -6.12 3.66
N GLY A 70 9.74 -6.25 4.80
CA GLY A 70 10.02 -5.14 5.71
C GLY A 70 8.78 -4.61 6.40
N PHE A 71 8.86 -3.37 6.86
CA PHE A 71 7.85 -2.72 7.69
C PHE A 71 6.91 -1.79 6.92
N GLY A 72 7.25 -1.38 5.69
CA GLY A 72 6.48 -0.37 4.96
C GLY A 72 5.01 -0.75 4.81
N ARG A 73 4.74 -2.02 4.52
CA ARG A 73 3.39 -2.57 4.32
C ARG A 73 2.56 -2.76 5.59
N THR A 74 3.18 -2.67 6.77
CA THR A 74 2.51 -2.84 8.07
C THR A 74 2.53 -1.57 8.91
N SER A 75 3.12 -0.49 8.37
CA SER A 75 3.27 0.79 9.07
C SER A 75 2.12 1.73 8.75
N GLN A 76 1.81 2.63 9.67
CA GLN A 76 0.85 3.71 9.42
C GLN A 76 1.57 4.88 8.75
N TRP A 77 1.18 5.19 7.51
CA TRP A 77 1.71 6.30 6.72
C TRP A 77 0.96 7.59 7.02
N GLN A 78 1.66 8.71 6.89
CA GLN A 78 1.11 10.06 7.04
C GLN A 78 0.76 10.63 5.67
N VAL A 79 -0.39 11.27 5.55
CA VAL A 79 -0.76 12.01 4.33
C VAL A 79 -0.01 13.34 4.34
N VAL A 80 0.74 13.60 3.28
CA VAL A 80 1.46 14.86 3.07
C VAL A 80 0.62 15.81 2.21
N GLU A 81 0.07 15.28 1.13
CA GLU A 81 -0.75 16.03 0.17
C GLU A 81 -1.82 15.11 -0.41
N HIS A 82 -2.99 15.66 -0.72
CA HIS A 82 -4.09 14.93 -1.35
C HIS A 82 -4.94 15.87 -2.22
N THR A 83 -5.08 15.51 -3.49
CA THR A 83 -6.02 16.08 -4.47
C THR A 83 -7.01 15.00 -4.92
N SER A 84 -7.95 15.33 -5.81
CA SER A 84 -8.92 14.35 -6.31
C SER A 84 -8.28 13.16 -7.05
N ASP A 85 -7.10 13.35 -7.63
CA ASP A 85 -6.43 12.40 -8.53
C ASP A 85 -5.05 11.96 -8.00
N ARG A 86 -4.53 12.58 -6.93
CA ARG A 86 -3.20 12.30 -6.39
C ARG A 86 -3.19 12.26 -4.87
N VAL A 87 -2.39 11.35 -4.30
CA VAL A 87 -2.01 11.38 -2.89
C VAL A 87 -0.50 11.19 -2.74
N GLU A 88 0.10 11.94 -1.82
CA GLU A 88 1.44 11.72 -1.31
C GLU A 88 1.39 11.26 0.14
N LEU A 89 2.10 10.16 0.41
CA LEU A 89 2.23 9.53 1.71
C LEU A 89 3.69 9.52 2.15
N MET A 90 3.95 9.76 3.43
CA MET A 90 5.28 9.70 4.02
C MET A 90 5.33 8.69 5.18
N LEU A 91 6.45 7.98 5.29
CA LEU A 91 6.80 7.15 6.43
C LEU A 91 8.22 7.44 6.89
N GLN A 92 8.36 7.81 8.16
CA GLN A 92 9.64 7.88 8.85
C GLN A 92 10.02 6.49 9.34
N GLY A 93 11.23 6.02 9.01
CA GLY A 93 11.76 4.76 9.50
C GLY A 93 12.08 4.80 11.00
N SER A 94 12.22 3.62 11.61
CA SER A 94 12.60 3.44 13.01
C SER A 94 13.91 2.67 13.15
N ASP A 95 14.48 2.70 14.36
CA ASP A 95 15.65 1.89 14.75
C ASP A 95 16.84 2.10 13.80
N ALA A 96 17.38 1.00 13.24
CA ALA A 96 18.46 1.05 12.27
C ALA A 96 18.13 1.86 10.99
N TYR A 97 16.84 2.15 10.77
CA TYR A 97 16.32 2.96 9.66
C TYR A 97 15.77 4.31 10.13
N ALA A 98 16.09 4.78 11.33
CA ALA A 98 15.63 6.07 11.84
C ALA A 98 16.01 7.26 10.93
N GLY A 99 17.06 7.13 10.13
CA GLY A 99 17.47 8.12 9.13
C GLY A 99 16.76 8.02 7.77
N LEU A 100 15.86 7.06 7.57
CA LEU A 100 15.16 6.84 6.31
C LEU A 100 13.78 7.52 6.33
N GLU A 101 13.62 8.60 5.58
CA GLU A 101 12.30 9.10 5.18
C GLU A 101 11.91 8.48 3.83
N SER A 102 10.71 7.90 3.75
CA SER A 102 10.17 7.32 2.52
C SER A 102 8.92 8.04 2.08
N ARG A 103 8.80 8.31 0.79
CA ARG A 103 7.63 8.94 0.17
C ARG A 103 7.05 8.05 -0.91
N LEU A 104 5.72 7.88 -0.89
CA LEU A 104 4.96 7.19 -1.93
C LEU A 104 3.95 8.16 -2.51
N VAL A 105 3.96 8.28 -3.84
CA VAL A 105 3.02 9.12 -4.59
C VAL A 105 2.20 8.21 -5.48
N TYR A 106 0.88 8.31 -5.35
CA TYR A 106 -0.06 7.69 -6.28
C TYR A 106 -0.78 8.79 -7.03
N THR A 107 -0.80 8.68 -8.36
CA THR A 107 -1.59 9.53 -9.25
C THR A 107 -2.42 8.63 -10.15
N VAL A 108 -3.71 8.90 -10.27
CA VAL A 108 -4.58 8.32 -11.29
C VAL A 108 -4.66 9.32 -12.44
N ALA A 109 -4.40 8.86 -13.65
CA ALA A 109 -4.45 9.69 -14.86
C ALA A 109 -5.18 8.92 -15.96
N GLU A 110 -5.85 9.66 -16.83
CA GLU A 110 -6.43 9.18 -18.10
C GLU A 110 -5.62 9.67 -19.29
#